data_AF-A0A6N2KTG3-F1
#
_entry.id   AF-A0A6N2KTG3-F1
#
_cell.length_a   1.000
_cell.length_b   1.000
_cell.length_c   1.000
_cell.angle_alpha   90.00
_cell.angle_beta   90.00
_cell.angle_gamma   90.00
#
_symmetry.space_group_name_H-M   'P 1'
#
loop_
_entity.id
_entity.type
_entity.pdbx_description
1 polymer ?
#
loop_
_entity_poly.entity_id
_entity_poly.type
_entity_poly.pdbx_seq_one_letter_code
_entity_poly.pdbx_strand_id
1 'polypeptide(L)'
;MVHIPTLYFYKPVNGSSGFFNPQELREALSRALVPFYHMAGRLEKDENDRMSILCNAEGVLFVEAETSSTVDEMGGFTPHSEKLQFIPEVDRSSMFSCPLLLSQFRVRGRVNEVPVIRVYGSTPAGFSIFIRTLFGNSD
;
A
#
# COMPACT_ATOMS: atom_id res chain seq x y z
N MET A 1 -5.54 -14.91 8.11
CA MET A 1 -5.47 -13.44 8.18
C MET A 1 -6.08 -12.88 6.90
N VAL A 2 -6.90 -11.83 7.01
CA VAL A 2 -7.53 -11.16 5.86
C VAL A 2 -6.83 -9.83 5.67
N HIS A 3 -6.19 -9.62 4.52
CA HIS A 3 -5.77 -8.29 4.12
C HIS A 3 -6.99 -7.53 3.61
N ILE A 4 -7.19 -6.32 4.12
CA ILE A 4 -8.25 -5.43 3.63
C ILE A 4 -7.65 -4.57 2.51
N PRO A 5 -8.03 -4.79 1.25
CA PRO A 5 -7.55 -3.97 0.15
C PRO A 5 -8.15 -2.57 0.25
N THR A 6 -7.29 -1.55 0.25
CA THR A 6 -7.74 -0.16 0.16
C THR A 6 -7.11 0.52 -1.05
N LEU A 7 -7.94 1.26 -1.78
CA LEU A 7 -7.60 1.90 -3.04
C LEU A 7 -7.66 3.42 -2.89
N TYR A 8 -6.55 4.09 -3.20
CA TYR A 8 -6.43 5.53 -3.21
C TYR A 8 -6.12 6.01 -4.63
N PHE A 9 -6.79 7.08 -5.04
CA PHE A 9 -6.57 7.75 -6.31
C PHE A 9 -6.13 9.18 -6.05
N TYR A 10 -5.06 9.61 -6.70
CA TYR A 10 -4.49 10.95 -6.53
C TYR A 10 -4.45 11.66 -7.87
N LYS A 11 -5.03 12.87 -7.94
CA LYS A 11 -5.01 13.66 -9.17
C LYS A 11 -3.81 14.61 -9.15
N PRO A 12 -3.01 14.69 -10.24
CA PRO A 12 -1.92 15.65 -10.33
C PRO A 12 -2.42 17.08 -10.18
N VAL A 13 -1.76 17.87 -9.33
CA VAL A 13 -2.01 19.31 -9.25
C VAL A 13 -1.41 19.95 -10.51
N ASN A 14 -2.25 20.64 -11.29
CA ASN A 14 -1.86 21.39 -12.50
C ASN A 14 -1.17 20.59 -13.62
N GLY A 15 -1.33 19.27 -13.67
CA GLY A 15 -0.77 18.44 -14.76
C GLY A 15 0.76 18.39 -14.78
N SER A 16 1.43 18.68 -13.67
CA SER A 16 2.90 18.65 -13.58
C SER A 16 3.45 17.25 -13.86
N SER A 17 4.34 17.14 -14.85
CA SER A 17 5.18 15.96 -15.04
C SER A 17 6.13 15.83 -13.85
N GLY A 18 5.91 14.82 -13.00
CA GLY A 18 6.66 14.64 -11.74
C GLY A 18 5.79 14.49 -10.50
N PHE A 19 4.46 14.46 -10.64
CA PHE A 19 3.51 14.29 -9.52
C PHE A 19 3.75 13.03 -8.66
N PHE A 20 4.45 12.04 -9.17
CA PHE A 20 4.78 10.84 -8.42
C PHE A 20 6.25 10.47 -8.63
N ASN A 21 7.03 10.56 -7.55
CA ASN A 21 8.40 10.07 -7.48
C ASN A 21 8.43 8.83 -6.56
N PRO A 22 8.66 7.61 -7.10
CA PRO A 22 8.72 6.38 -6.30
C PRO A 22 9.75 6.45 -5.18
N GLN A 23 10.86 7.17 -5.38
CA GLN A 23 11.90 7.34 -4.37
C GLN A 23 11.40 8.17 -3.18
N GLU A 24 10.78 9.32 -3.43
CA GLU A 24 10.23 10.18 -2.37
C GLU A 24 9.19 9.44 -1.54
N LEU A 25 8.37 8.62 -2.19
CA LEU A 25 7.36 7.84 -1.49
C LEU A 25 7.95 6.68 -0.69
N ARG A 26 8.99 6.02 -1.20
CA ARG A 26 9.73 5.01 -0.43
C ARG A 26 10.38 5.62 0.81
N GLU A 27 10.92 6.84 0.70
CA GLU A 27 11.47 7.58 1.84
C GLU A 27 10.39 8.03 2.82
N ALA A 28 9.25 8.52 2.34
CA ALA A 28 8.10 8.85 3.17
C ALA A 28 7.57 7.63 3.93
N LEU A 29 7.51 6.48 3.26
CA LEU A 29 7.15 5.19 3.86
C LEU A 29 8.15 4.78 4.93
N SER A 30 9.45 4.90 4.67
CA SER A 30 10.49 4.61 5.68
C SER A 30 10.34 5.50 6.92
N ARG A 31 10.06 6.80 6.76
CA ARG A 31 9.79 7.72 7.89
C ARG A 31 8.52 7.36 8.64
N ALA A 32 7.43 7.04 7.93
CA ALA A 32 6.17 6.64 8.54
C ALA A 32 6.29 5.33 9.32
N LEU A 33 7.16 4.41 8.89
CA LEU A 33 7.38 3.15 9.61
C LEU A 33 8.11 3.34 10.95
N VAL A 34 8.75 4.48 11.24
CA VAL A 34 9.39 4.72 12.55
C VAL A 34 8.36 4.71 13.69
N PRO A 35 7.31 5.56 13.69
CA PRO A 35 6.25 5.46 14.69
C PRO A 35 5.34 4.24 14.51
N PHE A 36 5.30 3.64 13.31
CA PHE A 36 4.46 2.47 12.98
C PHE A 36 5.28 1.19 12.75
N TYR A 37 6.32 0.96 13.56
CA TYR A 37 7.30 -0.11 13.36
C TYR A 37 6.68 -1.52 13.28
N HIS A 38 5.56 -1.74 13.97
CA HIS A 38 4.82 -3.00 13.93
C HIS A 38 4.34 -3.36 12.50
N MET A 39 4.13 -2.38 11.62
CA MET A 39 3.76 -2.63 10.22
C MET A 39 4.90 -3.25 9.40
N ALA A 40 6.15 -3.07 9.83
CA ALA A 40 7.34 -3.68 9.25
C ALA A 40 7.66 -5.07 9.84
N GLY A 41 6.76 -5.61 10.67
CA GLY A 41 6.90 -6.92 11.32
C GLY A 41 6.27 -8.07 10.53
N ARG A 42 6.21 -9.22 11.19
CA ARG A 42 5.49 -10.42 10.74
C ARG A 42 4.52 -10.90 11.80
N LEU A 43 3.57 -11.74 11.42
CA LEU A 43 2.82 -12.50 12.41
C LEU A 43 3.71 -13.58 13.01
N GLU A 44 3.48 -13.87 14.27
CA GLU A 44 3.99 -15.07 14.94
C GLU A 44 2.87 -15.67 15.80
N LYS A 45 3.12 -16.88 16.29
CA LYS A 45 2.33 -17.52 17.33
C LYS A 45 3.22 -17.84 18.50
N ASP A 46 2.72 -17.61 19.71
CA ASP A 46 3.37 -18.09 20.91
C ASP A 46 3.04 -19.57 21.18
N GLU A 47 3.64 -20.12 22.25
CA GLU A 47 3.42 -21.51 22.70
C GLU A 47 1.97 -21.80 23.11
N ASN A 48 1.15 -20.76 23.32
CA ASN A 48 -0.26 -20.86 23.69
C ASN A 48 -1.21 -20.61 22.50
N ASP A 49 -0.70 -20.68 21.26
CA ASP A 49 -1.45 -20.42 20.02
C ASP A 49 -1.99 -18.97 19.91
N ARG A 50 -1.48 -18.03 20.71
CA ARG A 50 -1.86 -16.63 20.63
C ARG A 50 -1.09 -15.97 19.50
N MET A 51 -1.84 -15.29 18.63
CA MET A 51 -1.28 -14.49 17.54
C MET A 51 -0.70 -13.18 18.08
N SER A 52 0.55 -12.89 17.75
CA SER A 52 1.22 -11.62 18.03
C SER A 52 1.91 -11.07 16.77
N ILE A 53 2.39 -9.83 16.87
CA ILE A 53 3.22 -9.21 15.84
C ILE A 53 4.67 -9.28 16.29
N LEU A 54 5.48 -10.06 15.57
CA LEU A 54 6.92 -10.05 15.68
C LEU A 54 7.46 -8.78 15.01
N CYS A 55 7.91 -7.82 15.82
CA CYS A 55 8.45 -6.55 15.35
C CYS A 55 9.93 -6.69 14.95
N ASN A 56 10.22 -7.50 13.93
CA ASN A 56 11.58 -7.84 13.46
C ASN A 56 12.18 -6.87 12.44
N ALA A 57 11.49 -5.78 12.08
CA ALA A 57 11.93 -4.81 11.09
C ALA A 57 12.28 -5.41 9.71
N GLU A 58 11.66 -6.54 9.34
CA GLU A 58 11.83 -7.17 8.02
C GLU A 58 11.24 -6.31 6.88
N GLY A 59 10.51 -5.26 7.24
CA GLY A 59 10.04 -4.25 6.31
C GLY A 59 8.69 -4.61 5.69
N VAL A 60 8.33 -3.81 4.69
CA VAL A 60 7.05 -3.87 3.98
C VAL A 60 7.29 -4.09 2.50
N LEU A 61 6.32 -4.69 1.81
CA LEU A 61 6.42 -4.83 0.37
C LEU A 61 6.02 -3.52 -0.32
N PHE A 62 6.93 -2.98 -1.12
CA PHE A 62 6.71 -1.84 -2.01
C PHE A 62 6.85 -2.33 -3.45
N VAL A 63 5.75 -2.31 -4.21
CA VAL A 63 5.75 -2.68 -5.63
C VAL A 63 5.46 -1.45 -6.47
N GLU A 64 6.37 -1.13 -7.39
CA GLU A 64 6.11 -0.18 -8.46
C GLU A 64 5.50 -0.92 -9.66
N ALA A 65 4.46 -0.35 -10.25
CA ALA A 65 3.75 -0.91 -11.38
C ALA A 65 3.43 0.19 -12.40
N GLU A 66 3.25 -0.19 -13.65
CA GLU A 66 2.83 0.72 -14.72
C GLU A 66 1.50 0.25 -15.34
N THR A 67 0.79 1.17 -16.00
CA THR A 67 -0.35 0.86 -16.86
C THR A 67 -0.52 1.91 -17.94
N SER A 68 -1.08 1.50 -19.06
CA SER A 68 -1.55 2.38 -20.12
C SER A 68 -3.04 2.72 -19.99
N SER A 69 -3.73 2.20 -18.96
CA SER A 69 -5.16 2.40 -18.76
C SER A 69 -5.46 3.62 -17.89
N THR A 70 -6.51 4.36 -18.23
CA THR A 70 -6.97 5.52 -17.45
C THR A 70 -7.75 5.09 -16.20
N VAL A 71 -7.93 6.00 -15.23
CA VAL A 71 -8.77 5.70 -14.05
C VAL A 71 -10.22 5.41 -14.44
N ASP A 72 -10.76 6.10 -15.43
CA ASP A 72 -12.11 5.84 -15.93
C ASP A 72 -12.22 4.48 -16.61
N GLU A 73 -11.21 4.10 -17.42
CA GLU A 73 -11.11 2.75 -18.02
C GLU A 73 -10.96 1.65 -16.97
N MET A 74 -10.35 1.95 -15.81
CA MET A 74 -10.26 1.04 -14.68
C MET A 74 -11.53 1.00 -13.81
N GLY A 75 -12.64 1.59 -14.27
CA GLY A 75 -13.91 1.63 -13.56
C GLY A 75 -13.94 2.70 -12.45
N GLY A 76 -13.21 3.80 -12.60
CA GLY A 76 -13.27 4.97 -11.74
C GLY A 76 -13.13 4.67 -10.25
N PHE A 77 -13.97 5.32 -9.43
CA PHE A 77 -13.99 5.17 -7.97
C PHE A 77 -14.97 4.10 -7.47
N THR A 78 -15.56 3.29 -8.36
CA THR A 78 -16.57 2.30 -7.95
C THR A 78 -15.92 1.03 -7.39
N PRO A 79 -16.47 0.38 -6.35
CA PRO A 79 -15.99 -0.91 -5.89
C PRO A 79 -16.39 -2.02 -6.88
N HIS A 80 -15.62 -2.23 -7.94
CA HIS A 80 -15.79 -3.34 -8.88
C HIS A 80 -14.85 -4.51 -8.58
N SER A 81 -15.35 -5.74 -8.70
CA SER A 81 -14.62 -7.00 -8.51
C SER A 81 -13.43 -7.18 -9.46
N GLU A 82 -13.46 -6.56 -10.65
CA GLU A 82 -12.37 -6.57 -11.63
C GLU A 82 -11.11 -5.82 -11.15
N LYS A 83 -11.17 -5.13 -10.01
CA LYS A 83 -10.05 -4.44 -9.36
C LYS A 83 -9.16 -5.39 -8.53
N LEU A 84 -9.47 -6.69 -8.48
CA LEU A 84 -8.71 -7.71 -7.75
C LEU A 84 -7.57 -8.35 -8.58
N GLN A 85 -7.57 -8.20 -9.90
CA GLN A 85 -6.51 -8.71 -10.79
C GLN A 85 -5.14 -8.03 -10.58
N PHE A 86 -5.06 -7.07 -9.65
CA PHE A 86 -3.88 -6.25 -9.37
C PHE A 86 -3.41 -6.39 -7.92
N ILE A 87 -3.70 -7.50 -7.24
CA ILE A 87 -3.09 -7.79 -5.94
C ILE A 87 -1.65 -8.21 -6.19
N PRO A 88 -0.64 -7.65 -5.49
CA PRO A 88 0.71 -8.17 -5.56
C PRO A 88 0.73 -9.67 -5.32
N GLU A 89 1.36 -10.39 -6.24
CA GLU A 89 1.73 -11.78 -6.02
C GLU A 89 2.72 -11.80 -4.86
N VAL A 90 2.28 -12.36 -3.75
CA VAL A 90 3.08 -12.59 -2.56
C VAL A 90 2.91 -14.05 -2.26
N ASP A 91 4.01 -14.73 -1.93
CA ASP A 91 3.91 -16.08 -1.42
C ASP A 91 3.11 -16.06 -0.11
N ARG A 92 1.87 -16.54 -0.20
CA ARG A 92 0.92 -16.64 0.90
C ARG A 92 0.84 -18.07 1.44
N SER A 93 1.83 -18.92 1.12
CA SER A 93 1.97 -20.27 1.66
C SER A 93 1.95 -20.28 3.19
N SER A 94 2.50 -19.24 3.81
CA SER A 94 2.50 -19.03 5.26
C SER A 94 2.10 -17.60 5.61
N MET A 95 1.12 -17.46 6.52
CA MET A 95 0.74 -16.15 7.06
C MET A 95 1.84 -15.51 7.91
N PHE A 96 2.81 -16.30 8.38
CA PHE A 96 3.92 -15.87 9.23
C PHE A 96 5.07 -15.27 8.41
N SER A 97 5.17 -15.63 7.12
CA SER A 97 6.17 -15.07 6.21
C SER A 97 5.63 -13.84 5.45
N CYS A 98 4.31 -13.64 5.46
CA CYS A 98 3.67 -12.55 4.73
C CYS A 98 3.87 -11.21 5.45
N PRO A 99 4.28 -10.14 4.74
CA PRO A 99 4.31 -8.80 5.31
C PRO A 99 2.93 -8.36 5.80
N LEU A 100 2.89 -7.63 6.93
CA LEU A 100 1.65 -7.07 7.47
C LEU A 100 1.09 -5.92 6.61
N LEU A 101 1.97 -5.25 5.88
CA LEU A 101 1.64 -4.21 4.93
C LEU A 101 2.18 -4.56 3.54
N LEU A 102 1.27 -4.58 2.55
CA LEU A 102 1.63 -4.66 1.14
C LEU A 102 1.18 -3.38 0.47
N SER A 103 2.04 -2.78 -0.32
CA SER A 103 1.74 -1.54 -1.04
C SER A 103 2.15 -1.66 -2.49
N GLN A 104 1.23 -1.33 -3.38
CA GLN A 104 1.45 -1.28 -4.81
C GLN A 104 1.15 0.14 -5.30
N PHE A 105 2.09 0.69 -6.04
CA PHE A 105 2.03 2.03 -6.58
C PHE A 105 2.03 1.94 -8.09
N ARG A 106 1.07 2.60 -8.74
CA ARG A 106 0.97 2.58 -10.20
C ARG A 106 1.23 3.95 -10.80
N VAL A 107 2.25 4.03 -11.65
CA VAL A 107 2.80 5.30 -12.16
C VAL A 107 3.12 5.23 -13.64
N ARG A 108 2.30 5.89 -14.47
CA ARG A 108 2.60 6.42 -15.81
C ARG A 108 1.33 7.12 -16.29
N GLY A 109 1.32 8.14 -17.14
CA GLY A 109 2.35 8.88 -17.87
C GLY A 109 1.77 9.74 -19.02
N ARG A 110 0.46 10.03 -19.03
CA ARG A 110 -0.15 11.06 -19.89
C ARG A 110 -0.78 12.18 -19.07
N VAL A 111 -0.81 13.37 -19.68
CA VAL A 111 -1.56 14.52 -19.17
C VAL A 111 -3.00 14.07 -18.90
N ASN A 112 -3.46 14.18 -17.64
CA ASN A 112 -4.74 13.72 -17.09
C ASN A 112 -4.80 12.33 -16.43
N GLU A 113 -3.71 11.56 -16.36
CA GLU A 113 -3.70 10.28 -15.63
C GLU A 113 -3.46 10.48 -14.12
N VAL A 114 -4.23 9.74 -13.31
CA VAL A 114 -4.31 9.85 -11.85
C VAL A 114 -3.53 8.67 -11.27
N PRO A 115 -2.37 8.85 -10.61
CA PRO A 115 -1.68 7.75 -9.96
C PRO A 115 -2.58 7.08 -8.93
N VAL A 116 -2.46 5.76 -8.92
CA VAL A 116 -3.28 4.88 -8.10
C VAL A 116 -2.38 4.20 -7.10
N ILE A 117 -2.70 4.37 -5.82
CA ILE A 117 -1.98 3.73 -4.73
C ILE A 117 -2.91 2.71 -4.09
N ARG A 118 -2.49 1.45 -4.11
CA ARG A 118 -3.16 0.36 -3.40
C ARG A 118 -2.36 0.01 -2.18
N VAL A 119 -3.03 -0.02 -1.04
CA VAL A 119 -2.43 -0.44 0.21
C VAL A 119 -3.30 -1.52 0.83
N TYR A 120 -2.68 -2.62 1.22
CA TYR A 120 -3.30 -3.78 1.84
C TYR A 120 -2.78 -3.87 3.27
N GLY A 121 -3.70 -3.80 4.24
CA GLY A 121 -3.37 -3.86 5.67
C GLY A 121 -4.17 -4.91 6.41
N SER A 122 -3.63 -5.40 7.52
CA SER A 122 -4.21 -6.51 8.29
C SER A 122 -5.15 -6.07 9.42
N THR A 123 -5.20 -4.78 9.81
CA THR A 123 -6.10 -4.29 10.88
C THR A 123 -6.68 -2.89 10.62
N PRO A 124 -7.99 -2.64 10.78
CA PRO A 124 -8.63 -1.38 10.37
C PRO A 124 -8.20 -0.11 11.15
N ALA A 125 -8.05 -0.20 12.48
CA ALA A 125 -7.90 0.98 13.33
C ALA A 125 -6.52 1.66 13.17
N GLY A 126 -5.43 0.88 13.23
CA GLY A 126 -4.07 1.39 13.05
C GLY A 126 -3.74 1.76 11.59
N PHE A 127 -4.35 1.05 10.64
CA PHE A 127 -4.11 1.28 9.22
C PHE A 127 -4.58 2.65 8.74
N SER A 128 -5.75 3.11 9.16
CA SER A 128 -6.25 4.43 8.74
C SER A 128 -5.34 5.59 9.19
N ILE A 129 -4.76 5.50 10.39
CA ILE A 129 -3.83 6.50 10.94
C ILE A 129 -2.48 6.41 10.21
N PHE A 130 -2.01 5.19 9.93
CA PHE A 130 -0.79 4.97 9.16
C PHE A 130 -0.88 5.58 7.76
N ILE A 131 -1.97 5.34 7.02
CA ILE A 131 -2.21 5.96 5.70
C ILE A 131 -2.23 7.48 5.81
N ARG A 132 -2.92 8.05 6.80
CA ARG A 132 -2.92 9.50 7.02
C ARG A 132 -1.52 10.03 7.32
N THR A 133 -0.67 9.27 8.00
CA THR A 133 0.71 9.68 8.27
C THR A 133 1.56 9.62 6.99
N LEU A 134 1.34 8.60 6.15
CA LEU A 134 2.05 8.43 4.88
C LEU A 134 1.72 9.52 3.86
N PHE A 135 0.45 9.96 3.80
CA PHE A 135 -0.05 10.88 2.77
C PHE A 135 -0.48 12.27 3.29
N GLY A 136 -0.54 12.48 4.61
CA GLY A 136 -1.11 13.69 5.23
C GLY A 136 -0.13 14.84 5.41
N ASN A 137 1.02 14.85 4.73
CA ASN A 137 1.98 15.96 4.70
C ASN A 137 2.18 16.51 3.28
N SER A 138 1.12 16.55 2.47
CA SER A 138 1.15 17.30 1.22
C SER A 138 0.46 18.64 1.44
N ASP A 139 1.25 19.63 1.86
CA ASP A 139 0.94 21.06 1.69
C ASP A 139 1.20 21.49 0.24
#